data_AF-S4PW44-F1
#
_entry.id   AF-S4PW44-F1
#
_cell.length_a   1.000
_cell.length_b   1.000
_cell.length_c   1.000
_cell.angle_alpha   90.00
_cell.angle_beta   90.00
_cell.angle_gamma   90.00
#
_symmetry.space_group_name_H-M   'P 1'
#
loop_
_entity.id
_entity.type
_entity.pdbx_description
1 polymer ?
#
loop_
_entity_poly.entity_id
_entity_poly.type
_entity_poly.pdbx_seq_one_letter_code
_entity_poly.pdbx_strand_id
1 'polypeptide(L)'
;MISAVQDLKAQNRRIPALAIASAVAQQATDLMVYTKEMKGLMYSEAERKRTFKRWPHMDYKWALPARMAQAGFYHQPSPSGDDRAMCFTCMVCLVCWEKSDEPWVEHERHSPNCPFVRGEYTHNVPISVTNATACAVPCPN
;
A
#
# COMPACT_ATOMS: atom_id res chain seq x y z
N MET A 1 -28.16 -16.32 -4.60
CA MET A 1 -28.40 -14.86 -4.61
C MET A 1 -28.10 -14.17 -5.94
N ILE A 2 -27.47 -14.83 -6.93
CA ILE A 2 -27.12 -14.20 -8.22
C ILE A 2 -28.28 -14.24 -9.25
N SER A 3 -29.23 -15.17 -9.16
CA SER A 3 -30.30 -15.30 -10.17
C SER A 3 -31.41 -14.24 -10.06
N ALA A 4 -31.81 -13.84 -8.84
CA ALA A 4 -32.88 -12.86 -8.65
C ALA A 4 -32.57 -11.47 -9.28
N VAL A 5 -31.28 -11.10 -9.35
CA VAL A 5 -30.84 -9.84 -9.96
C VAL A 5 -30.95 -9.89 -11.48
N GLN A 6 -30.75 -11.06 -12.10
CA GLN A 6 -30.87 -11.26 -13.54
C GLN A 6 -32.34 -11.22 -13.97
N ASP A 7 -33.23 -11.85 -13.19
CA ASP A 7 -34.68 -11.89 -13.44
C ASP A 7 -35.32 -10.49 -13.37
N LEU A 8 -34.89 -9.65 -12.41
CA LEU A 8 -35.40 -8.28 -12.27
C LEU A 8 -34.92 -7.35 -13.40
N LYS A 9 -33.72 -7.57 -13.94
CA LYS A 9 -33.21 -6.84 -15.12
C LYS A 9 -33.98 -7.22 -16.39
N ALA A 10 -34.36 -8.49 -16.55
CA ALA A 10 -35.16 -8.96 -17.68
C ALA A 10 -36.59 -8.38 -17.71
N GLN A 11 -37.13 -8.00 -16.55
CA GLN A 11 -38.50 -7.48 -16.41
C GLN A 11 -38.65 -5.96 -16.64
N ASN A 12 -37.56 -5.22 -16.94
CA ASN A 12 -37.54 -3.76 -17.14
C ASN A 12 -38.34 -2.95 -16.10
N ARG A 13 -38.41 -3.44 -14.85
CA ARG A 13 -39.02 -2.70 -13.74
C ARG A 13 -37.98 -1.73 -13.21
N ARG A 14 -38.17 -0.42 -13.43
CA ARG A 14 -37.33 0.61 -12.79
C ARG A 14 -37.55 0.57 -11.28
N ILE A 15 -36.66 -0.13 -10.57
CA ILE A 15 -36.56 -0.11 -9.12
C ILE A 15 -35.41 0.84 -8.78
N PRO A 16 -35.67 2.06 -8.27
CA PRO A 16 -34.62 3.04 -7.97
C PRO A 16 -33.50 2.48 -7.08
N ALA A 17 -33.83 1.56 -6.17
CA ALA A 17 -32.87 0.87 -5.32
C ALA A 17 -31.83 0.04 -6.11
N LEU A 18 -32.17 -0.49 -7.30
CA LEU A 18 -31.23 -1.23 -8.15
C LEU A 18 -30.18 -0.31 -8.79
N ALA A 19 -30.58 0.91 -9.17
CA ALA A 19 -29.66 1.91 -9.70
C ALA A 19 -28.70 2.41 -8.61
N ILE A 20 -29.22 2.66 -7.39
CA ILE A 20 -28.40 3.02 -6.23
C ILE A 20 -27.43 1.89 -5.86
N ALA A 21 -27.91 0.65 -5.79
CA ALA A 21 -27.06 -0.51 -5.51
C ALA A 21 -25.97 -0.71 -6.58
N SER A 22 -26.28 -0.49 -7.85
CA SER A 22 -25.31 -0.55 -8.95
C SER A 22 -24.25 0.54 -8.84
N ALA A 23 -24.63 1.77 -8.47
CA ALA A 23 -23.69 2.88 -8.27
C ALA A 23 -22.76 2.61 -7.08
N VAL A 24 -23.29 2.11 -5.96
CA VAL A 24 -22.49 1.73 -4.79
C VAL A 24 -21.51 0.59 -5.13
N ALA A 25 -21.96 -0.42 -5.89
CA ALA A 25 -21.10 -1.52 -6.33
C ALA A 25 -20.00 -1.04 -7.29
N GLN A 26 -20.30 -0.11 -8.20
CA GLN A 26 -19.32 0.48 -9.08
C GLN A 26 -18.28 1.30 -8.30
N GLN A 27 -18.73 2.13 -7.37
CA GLN A 27 -17.83 2.92 -6.52
C GLN A 27 -16.91 2.03 -5.66
N ALA A 28 -17.43 0.91 -5.15
CA ALA A 28 -16.61 -0.09 -4.46
C ALA A 28 -15.60 -0.76 -5.40
N THR A 29 -16.00 -1.05 -6.64
CA THR A 29 -15.11 -1.63 -7.66
C THR A 29 -13.99 -0.67 -8.05
N ASP A 30 -14.30 0.61 -8.23
CA ASP A 30 -13.32 1.64 -8.58
C ASP A 30 -12.31 1.86 -7.45
N LEU A 31 -12.75 1.83 -6.18
CA LEU A 31 -11.87 1.81 -5.01
C LEU A 31 -10.99 0.55 -4.98
N MET A 32 -11.51 -0.61 -5.34
CA MET A 32 -10.71 -1.85 -5.45
C MET A 32 -9.66 -1.77 -6.55
N VAL A 33 -9.99 -1.22 -7.73
CA VAL A 33 -9.03 -1.02 -8.82
C VAL A 33 -7.93 -0.05 -8.41
N TYR A 34 -8.29 1.07 -7.78
CA TYR A 34 -7.34 2.04 -7.25
C TYR A 34 -6.37 1.38 -6.25
N THR A 35 -6.87 0.59 -5.31
CA THR A 35 -6.01 -0.11 -4.34
C THR A 35 -5.09 -1.14 -5.01
N LYS A 36 -5.53 -1.78 -6.10
CA LYS A 36 -4.72 -2.73 -6.88
C LYS A 36 -3.57 -2.03 -7.63
N GLU A 37 -3.84 -0.90 -8.27
CA GLU A 37 -2.81 -0.12 -8.96
C GLU A 37 -1.81 0.49 -7.98
N MET A 38 -2.29 1.01 -6.85
CA MET A 38 -1.43 1.48 -5.77
C MET A 38 -0.55 0.35 -5.21
N LYS A 39 -1.08 -0.89 -5.09
CA LYS A 39 -0.28 -2.04 -4.65
C LYS A 39 0.88 -2.33 -5.59
N GLY A 40 0.67 -2.23 -6.90
CA GLY A 40 1.71 -2.45 -7.92
C GLY A 40 2.83 -1.41 -7.85
N LEU A 41 2.50 -0.13 -7.63
CA LEU A 41 3.52 0.91 -7.46
C LEU A 41 4.42 0.64 -6.24
N MET A 42 3.85 0.13 -5.15
CA MET A 42 4.57 -0.11 -3.90
C MET A 42 5.48 -1.35 -3.92
N TYR A 43 5.55 -2.06 -5.04
CA TYR A 43 6.56 -3.09 -5.29
C TYR A 43 7.98 -2.50 -5.32
N SER A 44 8.13 -1.29 -5.83
CA SER A 44 9.39 -0.55 -5.83
C SER A 44 9.71 0.02 -4.45
N GLU A 45 10.84 -0.40 -3.87
CA GLU A 45 11.37 0.17 -2.63
C GLU A 45 11.61 1.68 -2.76
N ALA A 46 12.06 2.14 -3.94
CA ALA A 46 12.26 3.55 -4.21
C ALA A 46 10.94 4.34 -4.14
N GLU A 47 9.87 3.83 -4.74
CA GLU A 47 8.55 4.48 -4.66
C GLU A 47 7.98 4.42 -3.24
N ARG A 48 8.15 3.30 -2.52
CA ARG A 48 7.79 3.21 -1.11
C ARG A 48 8.48 4.29 -0.29
N LYS A 49 9.81 4.45 -0.44
CA LYS A 49 10.57 5.52 0.23
C LYS A 49 10.04 6.91 -0.10
N ARG A 50 9.62 7.13 -1.35
CA ARG A 50 9.11 8.42 -1.84
C ARG A 50 7.77 8.83 -1.21
N THR A 51 7.05 7.91 -0.57
CA THR A 51 5.80 8.21 0.15
C THR A 51 6.03 8.93 1.50
N PHE A 52 7.22 8.79 2.10
CA PHE A 52 7.56 9.33 3.42
C PHE A 52 7.86 10.84 3.45
N LYS A 53 7.37 11.61 2.46
CA LYS A 53 7.62 13.07 2.38
C LYS A 53 7.12 13.85 3.59
N ARG A 54 6.08 13.35 4.25
CA ARG A 54 5.43 13.96 5.43
C ARG A 54 5.59 13.09 6.68
N TRP A 55 6.63 12.26 6.73
CA TRP A 55 6.87 11.39 7.87
C TRP A 55 7.21 12.23 9.10
N PRO A 56 6.49 12.10 10.23
CA PRO A 56 6.70 12.94 11.40
C PRO A 56 7.98 12.58 12.18
N HIS A 57 8.47 11.34 12.05
CA HIS A 57 9.52 10.77 12.91
C HIS A 57 10.92 10.80 12.28
N MET A 58 11.32 11.94 11.72
CA MET A 58 12.63 12.09 11.07
C MET A 58 13.82 12.07 12.04
N ASP A 59 13.59 12.20 13.35
CA ASP A 59 14.59 12.07 14.40
C ASP A 59 14.72 10.62 14.95
N TYR A 60 13.90 9.68 14.47
CA TYR A 60 13.89 8.31 14.96
C TYR A 60 14.90 7.49 14.18
N LYS A 61 16.06 7.23 14.78
CA LYS A 61 17.20 6.53 14.16
C LYS A 61 16.79 5.26 13.39
N TRP A 62 15.87 4.48 13.95
CA TRP A 62 15.44 3.20 13.38
C TRP A 62 14.31 3.34 12.35
N ALA A 63 13.37 4.25 12.57
CA ALA A 63 12.19 4.45 11.74
C ALA A 63 12.38 5.55 10.67
N LEU A 64 13.59 5.70 10.12
CA LEU A 64 13.85 6.61 9.00
C LEU A 64 13.24 6.07 7.69
N PRO A 65 12.86 6.96 6.73
CA PRO A 65 12.21 6.56 5.47
C PRO A 65 12.88 5.42 4.69
N ALA A 66 14.22 5.42 4.65
CA ALA A 66 14.97 4.36 3.95
C ALA A 66 14.80 2.99 4.63
N ARG A 67 14.86 2.94 5.96
CA ARG A 67 14.71 1.71 6.75
C ARG A 67 13.28 1.20 6.72
N MET A 68 12.32 2.11 6.81
CA MET A 68 10.89 1.80 6.65
C MET A 68 10.60 1.18 5.28
N ALA A 69 11.07 1.82 4.21
CA ALA A 69 10.86 1.32 2.85
C ALA A 69 11.54 -0.03 2.59
N GLN A 70 12.75 -0.20 3.12
CA GLN A 70 13.50 -1.45 3.05
C GLN A 70 12.74 -2.60 3.74
N ALA A 71 12.14 -2.35 4.91
CA ALA A 71 11.28 -3.30 5.63
C ALA A 71 9.91 -3.55 4.97
N GLY A 72 9.67 -2.97 3.80
CA GLY A 72 8.45 -3.17 3.01
C GLY A 72 7.34 -2.19 3.31
N PHE A 73 7.58 -1.17 4.13
CA PHE A 73 6.57 -0.18 4.47
C PHE A 73 6.53 0.99 3.49
N TYR A 74 5.34 1.53 3.25
CA TYR A 74 5.12 2.84 2.67
C TYR A 74 4.21 3.67 3.58
N HIS A 75 4.40 4.98 3.54
CA HIS A 75 3.65 5.93 4.33
C HIS A 75 2.30 6.22 3.68
N GLN A 76 1.21 6.02 4.42
CA GLN A 76 -0.15 6.31 4.00
C GLN A 76 -0.86 7.13 5.09
N PRO A 77 -0.55 8.43 5.21
CA PRO A 77 -1.13 9.26 6.24
C PRO A 77 -2.65 9.37 6.04
N SER A 78 -3.36 9.49 7.16
CA SER A 78 -4.81 9.71 7.18
C SER A 78 -5.14 10.88 8.12
N PRO A 79 -6.34 11.49 8.02
CA PRO A 79 -6.73 12.57 8.93
C PRO A 79 -6.65 12.19 10.41
N SER A 80 -6.75 10.90 10.74
CA SER A 80 -6.70 10.37 12.10
C SER A 80 -5.34 9.78 12.51
N GLY A 81 -4.31 9.86 11.66
CA GLY A 81 -2.98 9.32 11.97
C GLY A 81 -1.98 9.65 10.86
N ASP A 82 -0.94 10.38 11.23
CA ASP A 82 0.10 10.92 10.36
C ASP A 82 1.37 10.06 10.32
N ASP A 83 1.46 9.01 11.13
CA ASP A 83 2.58 8.06 11.16
C ASP A 83 2.20 6.65 10.69
N ARG A 84 1.18 6.55 9.86
CA ARG A 84 0.66 5.28 9.34
C ARG A 84 1.58 4.67 8.28
N ALA A 85 2.11 3.49 8.54
CA ALA A 85 3.00 2.76 7.65
C ALA A 85 2.38 1.39 7.28
N MET A 86 2.23 1.11 5.97
CA MET A 86 1.58 -0.10 5.48
C MET A 86 2.54 -0.98 4.67
N CYS A 87 2.50 -2.30 4.87
CA CYS A 87 3.31 -3.23 4.10
C CYS A 87 2.75 -3.45 2.69
N PHE A 88 3.59 -3.44 1.66
CA PHE A 88 3.16 -3.71 0.27
C PHE A 88 2.71 -5.16 0.02
N THR A 89 3.14 -6.11 0.85
CA THR A 89 2.86 -7.54 0.68
C THR A 89 1.65 -7.99 1.52
N CYS A 90 1.78 -7.97 2.84
CA CYS A 90 0.75 -8.48 3.76
C CYS A 90 -0.29 -7.44 4.17
N MET A 91 -0.13 -6.18 3.76
CA MET A 91 -1.03 -5.06 4.09
C MET A 91 -1.19 -4.77 5.60
N VAL A 92 -0.30 -5.29 6.46
CA VAL A 92 -0.27 -4.87 7.87
C VAL A 92 -0.03 -3.36 7.92
N CYS A 93 -0.80 -2.65 8.73
CA CYS A 93 -0.68 -1.21 8.95
C CYS A 93 -0.25 -0.99 10.40
N LEU A 94 0.93 -0.40 10.58
CA LEU A 94 1.48 -0.04 11.89
C LEU A 94 1.41 1.47 12.09
N VAL A 95 1.17 1.87 13.33
CA VAL A 95 0.93 3.25 13.78
C VAL A 95 1.54 3.43 15.16
N CYS A 96 1.63 4.67 15.64
CA CYS A 96 2.19 4.99 16.96
C CYS A 96 3.65 4.52 17.11
N TRP A 97 4.48 4.80 16.10
CA TRP A 97 5.89 4.41 16.11
C TRP A 97 6.64 5.08 17.26
N GLU A 98 7.54 4.34 17.90
CA GLU A 98 8.41 4.79 18.98
C GLU A 98 9.89 4.86 18.54
N LYS A 99 10.73 5.55 19.32
CA LYS A 99 12.16 5.76 18.99
C LYS A 99 12.97 4.46 18.98
N SER A 100 12.52 3.46 19.72
CA SER A 100 13.12 2.13 19.82
C SER A 100 12.69 1.18 18.71
N ASP A 101 11.62 1.51 17.98
CA ASP A 101 10.99 0.56 17.06
C ASP A 101 11.85 0.35 15.82
N GLU A 102 12.25 -0.90 15.62
CA GLU A 102 12.93 -1.32 14.41
C GLU A 102 11.90 -1.85 13.40
N PRO A 103 11.85 -1.32 12.16
CA PRO A 103 10.80 -1.66 11.23
C PRO A 103 10.69 -3.15 10.91
N TRP A 104 11.81 -3.86 10.75
CA TRP A 104 11.80 -5.30 10.49
C TRP A 104 11.27 -6.11 11.69
N VAL A 105 11.69 -5.74 12.90
CA VAL A 105 11.28 -6.41 14.14
C VAL A 105 9.78 -6.24 14.36
N GLU A 106 9.28 -5.01 14.21
CA GLU A 106 7.84 -4.73 14.35
C GLU A 106 7.03 -5.39 13.24
N HIS A 107 7.56 -5.47 12.01
CA HIS A 107 6.92 -6.20 10.92
C HIS A 107 6.79 -7.70 11.24
N GLU A 108 7.86 -8.35 11.70
CA GLU A 108 7.84 -9.76 12.07
C GLU A 108 6.91 -10.01 13.27
N ARG A 109 6.97 -9.15 14.29
CA ARG A 109 6.13 -9.25 15.49
C ARG A 109 4.64 -9.18 15.17
N HIS A 110 4.24 -8.25 14.30
CA HIS A 110 2.83 -8.01 13.98
C HIS A 110 2.33 -8.82 12.78
N SER A 111 3.21 -9.34 11.94
CA SER A 111 2.87 -10.14 10.75
C SER A 111 3.93 -11.22 10.47
N PRO A 112 4.09 -12.22 11.35
CA PRO A 112 5.16 -13.23 11.23
C PRO A 112 4.99 -14.13 9.99
N ASN A 113 3.78 -14.21 9.45
CA ASN A 113 3.46 -14.97 8.25
C ASN A 113 3.56 -14.14 6.97
N CYS A 114 4.04 -12.90 7.03
CA CYS A 114 4.25 -12.09 5.83
C CYS A 114 5.29 -12.75 4.91
N PRO A 115 4.97 -13.04 3.64
CA PRO A 115 5.93 -13.64 2.70
C PRO A 115 7.23 -12.85 2.59
N PHE A 116 7.15 -11.51 2.68
CA PHE A 116 8.33 -10.65 2.64
C PHE A 116 9.24 -10.82 3.86
N VAL A 117 8.66 -10.93 5.06
CA VAL A 117 9.42 -11.18 6.31
C VAL A 117 10.04 -12.57 6.29
N ARG A 118 9.30 -13.56 5.78
CA ARG A 118 9.77 -14.95 5.68
C ARG A 118 10.85 -15.18 4.60
N GLY A 119 11.17 -14.15 3.81
CA GLY A 119 12.13 -14.26 2.71
C GLY A 119 11.60 -15.07 1.53
N GLU A 120 10.29 -15.22 1.40
CA GLU A 120 9.66 -15.87 0.25
C GLU A 120 9.68 -14.96 -0.98
N TYR A 121 9.42 -15.53 -2.15
CA TYR A 121 9.34 -14.75 -3.39
C TYR A 121 8.20 -13.72 -3.32
N THR A 122 8.52 -12.46 -3.54
CA THR A 122 7.57 -11.35 -3.60
C THR A 122 7.88 -10.47 -4.80
N HIS A 123 7.00 -9.52 -5.08
CA HIS A 123 7.21 -8.53 -6.15
C HIS A 123 8.16 -7.38 -5.71
N ASN A 124 8.92 -7.54 -4.63
CA ASN A 124 9.83 -6.49 -4.17
C ASN A 124 10.87 -6.15 -5.24
N VAL A 125 10.99 -4.87 -5.59
CA VAL A 125 12.06 -4.32 -6.42
C VAL A 125 12.94 -3.46 -5.52
N PRO A 126 14.14 -3.94 -5.13
CA PRO A 126 15.05 -3.22 -4.24
C PRO A 126 15.52 -1.89 -4.85
N ILE A 127 15.84 -0.92 -4.00
CA ILE A 127 16.31 0.41 -4.45
C ILE A 127 17.59 0.35 -5.28
N SER A 128 18.45 -0.64 -5.03
CA SER A 128 19.66 -0.89 -5.81
C SER A 128 19.36 -1.21 -7.27
N VAL A 129 18.28 -1.96 -7.53
CA VAL A 129 17.81 -2.28 -8.88
C VAL A 129 17.30 -1.02 -9.55
N THR A 130 16.47 -0.22 -8.86
CA THR A 130 15.97 1.05 -9.40
C THR A 130 17.12 1.98 -9.78
N ASN A 131 18.13 2.13 -8.92
CA ASN A 131 19.30 2.97 -9.17
C ASN A 131 20.14 2.48 -10.35
N ALA A 132 20.30 1.16 -10.50
CA ALA A 132 21.06 0.58 -11.62
C ALA A 132 20.34 0.75 -12.97
N THR A 133 19.00 0.77 -12.97
CA THR A 133 18.19 0.96 -14.18
C THR A 133 17.87 2.42 -14.50
N ALA A 134 18.21 3.36 -13.62
CA ALA A 134 18.00 4.77 -13.88
C ALA A 134 18.91 5.23 -15.04
N CYS A 135 18.33 5.90 -16.04
CA CYS A 135 19.13 6.53 -17.09
C CYS A 135 20.19 7.41 -16.44
N ALA A 136 21.46 7.25 -16.85
CA ALA A 136 22.54 8.09 -16.36
C ALA A 136 22.18 9.56 -16.62
N VAL A 137 21.91 10.32 -15.57
CA VAL A 137 21.68 11.76 -15.68
C VAL A 137 23.02 12.37 -16.12
N PRO A 138 23.10 13.03 -17.28
CA PRO A 138 24.33 13.71 -17.69
C PRO A 138 24.71 14.71 -16.59
N CYS A 139 25.97 14.70 -16.18
CA CYS A 139 26.48 15.68 -15.23
C CYS A 139 26.29 17.09 -15.84
N PRO A 140 25.67 18.05 -15.14
CA PRO A 140 25.59 19.41 -15.65
C PRO A 140 27.01 20.00 -15.71
N ASN A 141 27.39 20.51 -16.89
CA ASN A 141 28.63 21.23 -17.14
C ASN A 141 28.70 22.54 -16.37
#